data_AF-A0AAN8I4X7-F1
#
_entry.id   AF-A0AAN8I4X7-F1
#
_cell.length_a   1.000
_cell.length_b   1.000
_cell.length_c   1.000
_cell.angle_alpha   90.00
_cell.angle_beta   90.00
_cell.angle_gamma   90.00
#
_symmetry.space_group_name_H-M   'P 1'
#
loop_
_entity.id
_entity.type
_entity.pdbx_description
1 polymer ?
#
loop_
_entity_poly.entity_id
_entity_poly.type
_entity_poly.pdbx_seq_one_letter_code
_entity_poly.pdbx_strand_id
1 'polypeptide(L)'
;MPGHHIQIPDAGTDSASHFGINHPKATTINLRNPLPLSAAQEAQVKDLYYKRVRHLCDPEIKAFAACARGRTITATWTCRQERFKMNSCMVLHARPEEEDKAREEWFEGIQRRRREREEKAVEVERRREEVIELTRRKAEREAQEAEMKRVETSEKKRGWW
;
A
#
# COMPACT_ATOMS: atom_id res chain seq x y z
N MET A 1 7.21 -68.31 -26.63
CA MET A 1 8.13 -67.41 -27.38
C MET A 1 7.29 -66.28 -27.95
N PRO A 2 7.67 -64.98 -27.88
CA PRO A 2 8.72 -64.29 -27.10
C PRO A 2 8.05 -63.33 -26.05
N GLY A 3 8.56 -62.99 -24.86
CA GLY A 3 9.91 -62.67 -24.43
C GLY A 3 10.29 -61.28 -24.93
N HIS A 4 10.34 -60.23 -24.10
CA HIS A 4 11.24 -59.06 -24.27
C HIS A 4 11.36 -58.27 -22.94
N HIS A 5 12.33 -58.72 -22.15
CA HIS A 5 13.39 -57.95 -21.51
C HIS A 5 13.10 -56.50 -21.05
N ILE A 6 13.01 -56.34 -19.73
CA ILE A 6 13.20 -55.08 -19.00
C ILE A 6 14.67 -54.64 -19.16
N GLN A 7 14.92 -53.39 -19.52
CA GLN A 7 16.22 -52.74 -19.36
C GLN A 7 16.10 -51.56 -18.40
N ILE A 8 16.82 -51.66 -17.29
CA ILE A 8 17.41 -50.58 -16.47
C ILE A 8 18.90 -50.96 -16.48
N PRO A 9 19.91 -50.08 -16.68
CA PRO A 9 20.26 -48.95 -15.79
C PRO A 9 20.90 -47.76 -16.58
N ASP A 10 21.41 -46.64 -16.06
CA ASP A 10 22.19 -46.33 -14.85
C ASP A 10 21.99 -44.88 -14.40
N ALA A 11 22.01 -44.68 -13.07
CA ALA A 11 22.16 -43.39 -12.43
C ALA A 11 23.62 -42.93 -12.56
N GLY A 12 23.89 -42.09 -13.56
CA GLY A 12 25.14 -41.34 -13.69
C GLY A 12 25.16 -40.17 -12.70
N THR A 13 26.06 -40.26 -11.72
CA THR A 13 26.60 -39.13 -10.96
C THR A 13 27.15 -38.07 -11.89
N ASP A 14 26.94 -36.78 -11.61
CA ASP A 14 28.05 -35.82 -11.58
C ASP A 14 27.66 -34.49 -10.94
N SER A 15 28.56 -34.08 -10.06
CA SER A 15 28.53 -32.88 -9.24
C SER A 15 29.05 -31.70 -10.05
N ALA A 16 28.33 -30.58 -10.12
CA ALA A 16 28.96 -29.27 -10.32
C ALA A 16 28.01 -28.11 -9.97
N SER A 17 28.49 -27.28 -9.06
CA SER A 17 28.03 -25.93 -8.75
C SER A 17 27.52 -25.13 -9.94
N HIS A 18 26.33 -24.53 -9.80
CA HIS A 18 26.03 -23.25 -10.43
C HIS A 18 25.33 -22.35 -9.40
N PHE A 19 26.08 -21.37 -8.90
CA PHE A 19 25.54 -20.21 -8.21
C PHE A 19 24.46 -19.58 -9.11
N GLY A 20 23.20 -19.66 -8.69
CA GLY A 20 22.07 -19.08 -9.40
C GLY A 20 22.12 -17.55 -9.34
N ILE A 21 22.83 -16.93 -10.28
CA ILE A 21 22.67 -15.50 -10.57
C ILE A 21 21.27 -15.33 -11.16
N ASN A 22 20.34 -14.83 -10.35
CA ASN A 22 18.99 -14.46 -10.78
C ASN A 22 19.09 -13.39 -11.89
N HIS A 23 19.03 -13.82 -13.15
CA HIS A 23 18.78 -12.91 -14.27
C HIS A 23 17.29 -12.51 -14.24
N PRO A 24 16.94 -11.22 -14.16
CA PRO A 24 15.57 -10.79 -14.32
C PRO A 24 15.14 -11.06 -15.76
N LYS A 25 14.22 -12.00 -15.96
CA LYS A 25 13.60 -12.24 -17.26
C LYS A 25 12.84 -10.96 -17.64
N ALA A 26 13.23 -10.34 -18.75
CA ALA A 26 12.49 -9.24 -19.33
C ALA A 26 11.09 -9.74 -19.73
N THR A 27 10.08 -9.39 -18.94
CA THR A 27 8.68 -9.74 -19.21
C THR A 27 8.16 -8.86 -20.34
N THR A 28 7.63 -9.51 -21.38
CA THR A 28 6.92 -8.85 -22.47
C THR A 28 5.80 -7.99 -21.92
N ILE A 29 5.90 -6.67 -22.12
CA ILE A 29 4.90 -5.70 -21.64
C ILE A 29 3.63 -5.88 -22.48
N ASN A 30 2.64 -6.56 -21.93
CA ASN A 30 1.29 -6.54 -22.49
C ASN A 30 0.69 -5.16 -22.20
N LEU A 31 0.64 -4.29 -23.20
CA LEU A 31 0.09 -2.93 -23.10
C LEU A 31 -1.39 -2.92 -22.66
N ARG A 32 -2.10 -4.04 -22.85
CA ARG A 32 -3.48 -4.26 -22.43
C ARG A 32 -3.64 -4.62 -20.95
N ASN A 33 -2.58 -5.11 -20.30
CA ASN A 33 -2.56 -5.45 -18.88
C ASN A 33 -1.18 -5.08 -18.31
N PRO A 34 -0.95 -3.79 -18.00
CA PRO A 34 0.36 -3.32 -17.64
C PRO A 34 0.75 -3.84 -16.25
N LEU A 35 1.99 -4.34 -16.17
CA LEU A 35 2.74 -4.83 -15.01
C LEU A 35 1.99 -5.86 -14.12
N PRO A 36 2.52 -7.08 -13.94
CA PRO A 36 1.92 -8.02 -13.00
C PRO A 36 1.99 -7.43 -11.59
N LEU A 37 0.83 -7.08 -11.04
CA LEU A 37 0.71 -6.65 -9.65
C LEU A 37 1.02 -7.86 -8.75
N SER A 38 1.59 -7.60 -7.58
CA SER A 38 1.66 -8.65 -6.55
C SER A 38 0.24 -9.05 -6.13
N ALA A 39 0.05 -10.29 -5.69
CA ALA A 39 -1.27 -10.79 -5.28
C ALA A 39 -1.96 -9.89 -4.24
N ALA A 40 -1.19 -9.28 -3.32
CA ALA A 40 -1.72 -8.34 -2.34
C ALA A 40 -2.21 -7.02 -2.97
N GLN A 41 -1.56 -6.54 -4.03
CA GLN A 41 -1.99 -5.35 -4.77
C GLN A 41 -3.22 -5.64 -5.62
N GLU A 42 -3.29 -6.80 -6.26
CA GLU A 42 -4.49 -7.24 -6.99
C GLU A 42 -5.71 -7.36 -6.08
N ALA A 43 -5.53 -7.83 -4.84
CA ALA A 43 -6.61 -7.87 -3.86
C ALA A 43 -7.14 -6.45 -3.55
N GLN A 44 -6.27 -5.45 -3.41
CA GLN A 44 -6.68 -4.06 -3.18
C GLN A 44 -7.41 -3.45 -4.38
N VAL A 45 -6.99 -3.78 -5.61
CA VAL A 45 -7.70 -3.38 -6.83
C VAL A 45 -9.09 -4.02 -6.88
N LYS A 46 -9.18 -5.32 -6.55
CA LYS A 46 -10.46 -6.04 -6.46
C LYS A 46 -11.39 -5.44 -5.42
N ASP A 47 -10.87 -4.96 -4.29
CA ASP A 47 -11.69 -4.29 -3.28
C ASP A 47 -12.31 -2.99 -3.81
N LEU A 48 -11.53 -2.17 -4.54
CA LEU A 48 -12.05 -0.95 -5.19
C LEU A 48 -13.09 -1.29 -6.27
N TYR A 49 -12.80 -2.30 -7.09
CA TYR A 49 -13.71 -2.81 -8.11
C TYR A 49 -15.04 -3.26 -7.48
N TYR A 50 -15.00 -4.13 -6.47
CA TYR A 50 -16.22 -4.60 -5.81
C TYR A 50 -16.95 -3.47 -5.08
N LYS A 51 -16.24 -2.51 -4.51
CA LYS A 51 -16.87 -1.32 -3.91
C LYS A 51 -17.66 -0.54 -4.95
N ARG A 52 -17.09 -0.33 -6.14
CA ARG A 52 -17.76 0.38 -7.24
C ARG A 52 -18.98 -0.37 -7.76
N VAL A 53 -18.85 -1.68 -8.02
CA VAL A 53 -19.98 -2.53 -8.45
C VAL A 53 -21.10 -2.52 -7.41
N ARG A 54 -20.76 -2.59 -6.11
CA ARG A 54 -21.76 -2.49 -5.05
C ARG A 54 -22.48 -1.14 -5.04
N HIS A 55 -21.77 -0.04 -5.27
CA HIS A 55 -22.38 1.29 -5.36
C HIS A 55 -23.37 1.40 -6.52
N LEU A 56 -23.13 0.74 -7.65
CA LEU A 56 -24.07 0.70 -8.78
C LEU A 56 -25.32 -0.15 -8.47
N CYS A 57 -25.15 -1.23 -7.72
CA CYS A 57 -26.21 -2.15 -7.29
C CYS A 57 -26.78 -1.86 -5.90
N ASP A 58 -26.62 -0.62 -5.42
CA ASP A 58 -27.09 -0.16 -4.11
C ASP A 58 -28.57 -0.47 -3.84
N PRO A 59 -29.53 -0.26 -4.78
CA PRO A 59 -30.93 -0.51 -4.50
C PRO A 59 -31.24 -2.01 -4.31
N GLU A 60 -30.64 -2.89 -5.11
CA GLU A 60 -30.82 -4.33 -5.01
C GLU A 60 -30.18 -4.89 -3.74
N ILE A 61 -29.00 -4.39 -3.37
CA ILE A 61 -28.31 -4.76 -2.13
C ILE A 61 -29.15 -4.34 -0.92
N LYS A 62 -29.72 -3.13 -0.93
CA LYS A 62 -30.60 -2.65 0.16
C LYS A 62 -31.88 -3.47 0.28
N ALA A 63 -32.49 -3.86 -0.84
CA ALA A 63 -33.67 -4.74 -0.85
C ALA A 63 -33.34 -6.12 -0.25
N PHE A 64 -32.22 -6.73 -0.65
CA PHE A 64 -31.75 -7.98 -0.06
C PHE A 64 -31.46 -7.84 1.44
N ALA A 65 -30.74 -6.79 1.84
CA ALA A 65 -30.43 -6.52 3.25
C ALA A 65 -31.68 -6.30 4.09
N ALA A 66 -32.71 -5.65 3.54
CA ALA A 66 -33.99 -5.46 4.21
C ALA A 66 -34.72 -6.79 4.46
N CYS A 67 -34.71 -7.70 3.48
CA CYS A 67 -35.31 -9.03 3.65
C CYS A 67 -34.50 -9.90 4.62
N ALA A 68 -33.16 -9.88 4.52
CA ALA A 68 -32.26 -10.69 5.32
C ALA A 68 -32.16 -10.22 6.80
N ARG A 69 -32.65 -9.02 7.11
CA ARG A 69 -32.66 -8.49 8.48
C ARG A 69 -33.46 -9.42 9.40
N GLY A 70 -32.78 -10.01 10.38
CA GLY A 70 -33.37 -10.95 11.35
C GLY A 70 -33.57 -12.39 10.83
N ARG A 71 -33.04 -12.74 9.65
CA ARG A 71 -33.17 -14.07 9.04
C ARG A 71 -31.82 -14.69 8.68
N THR A 72 -30.89 -14.76 9.61
CA THR A 72 -29.50 -15.18 9.35
C THR A 72 -29.38 -16.59 8.74
N ILE A 73 -30.16 -17.55 9.24
CA ILE A 73 -30.09 -18.96 8.78
C ILE A 73 -30.96 -19.19 7.54
N THR A 74 -32.15 -18.60 7.50
CA THR A 74 -33.16 -18.90 6.46
C THR A 74 -33.17 -17.92 5.28
N ALA A 75 -32.42 -16.81 5.32
CA ALA A 75 -32.40 -15.79 4.27
C ALA A 75 -32.08 -16.35 2.87
N THR A 76 -31.23 -17.36 2.77
CA THR A 76 -30.85 -17.97 1.48
C THR A 76 -32.05 -18.57 0.74
N TRP A 77 -33.05 -19.07 1.46
CA TRP A 77 -34.30 -19.59 0.88
C TRP A 77 -35.41 -18.54 0.87
N THR A 78 -35.63 -17.84 1.99
CA THR A 78 -36.73 -16.87 2.13
C THR A 78 -36.53 -15.63 1.26
N CYS A 79 -35.30 -15.11 1.16
CA CYS A 79 -34.94 -13.92 0.37
C CYS A 79 -34.33 -14.27 -0.98
N ARG A 80 -34.73 -15.43 -1.54
CA ARG A 80 -34.15 -15.98 -2.78
C ARG A 80 -34.35 -15.02 -3.96
N GLN A 81 -35.49 -14.34 -4.05
CA GLN A 81 -35.80 -13.44 -5.15
C GLN A 81 -34.90 -12.19 -5.11
N GLU A 82 -34.77 -11.56 -3.95
CA GLU A 82 -33.93 -10.38 -3.72
C GLU A 82 -32.45 -10.73 -3.96
N ARG A 83 -32.02 -11.91 -3.49
CA ARG A 83 -30.66 -12.42 -3.74
C ARG A 83 -30.38 -12.55 -5.24
N PHE A 84 -31.33 -13.07 -6.02
CA PHE A 84 -31.15 -13.19 -7.47
C PHE A 84 -31.07 -11.83 -8.15
N LYS A 85 -31.94 -10.88 -7.79
CA LYS A 85 -31.90 -9.50 -8.34
C LYS A 85 -30.57 -8.82 -8.07
N MET A 86 -30.09 -8.91 -6.83
CA MET A 86 -28.78 -8.40 -6.43
C MET A 86 -27.65 -9.06 -7.24
N ASN A 87 -27.63 -10.40 -7.33
CA ASN A 87 -26.59 -11.11 -8.07
C ASN A 87 -26.63 -10.79 -9.56
N SER A 88 -27.81 -10.66 -10.17
CA SER A 88 -27.93 -10.29 -11.58
C SER A 88 -27.39 -8.89 -11.85
N CYS A 89 -27.63 -7.94 -10.94
CA CYS A 89 -27.06 -6.59 -11.05
C CYS A 89 -25.54 -6.63 -10.95
N MET A 90 -24.99 -7.35 -9.94
CA MET A 90 -23.55 -7.44 -9.75
C MET A 90 -22.83 -8.03 -10.97
N VAL A 91 -23.40 -9.08 -11.59
CA VAL A 91 -22.84 -9.70 -12.80
C VAL A 91 -22.94 -8.77 -14.01
N LEU A 92 -24.04 -8.01 -14.15
CA LEU A 92 -24.22 -7.04 -15.24
C LEU A 92 -23.13 -5.96 -15.25
N HIS A 93 -22.76 -5.48 -14.05
CA HIS A 93 -21.73 -4.47 -13.86
C HIS A 93 -20.33 -5.04 -13.67
N ALA A 94 -20.18 -6.37 -13.62
CA ALA A 94 -18.89 -7.04 -13.50
C ALA A 94 -18.14 -7.08 -14.85
N ARG A 95 -17.81 -5.90 -15.39
CA ARG A 95 -17.13 -5.76 -16.68
C ARG A 95 -15.61 -5.58 -16.50
N PRO A 96 -14.79 -6.13 -17.40
CA PRO A 96 -13.34 -5.89 -17.40
C PRO A 96 -12.98 -4.39 -17.41
N GLU A 97 -13.77 -3.58 -18.11
CA GLU A 97 -13.60 -2.12 -18.16
C GLU A 97 -13.68 -1.45 -16.77
N GLU A 98 -14.51 -1.98 -15.86
CA GLU A 98 -14.60 -1.43 -14.50
C GLU A 98 -13.44 -1.88 -13.62
N GLU A 99 -12.86 -3.06 -13.89
CA GLU A 99 -11.63 -3.52 -13.25
C GLU A 99 -10.42 -2.67 -13.68
N ASP A 100 -10.33 -2.32 -14.97
CA ASP A 100 -9.29 -1.44 -15.50
C ASP A 100 -9.35 -0.04 -14.87
N LYS A 101 -10.54 0.55 -14.78
CA LYS A 101 -10.71 1.84 -14.09
C LYS A 101 -10.41 1.76 -12.59
N ALA A 102 -10.72 0.64 -11.94
CA ALA A 102 -10.38 0.43 -10.52
C ALA A 102 -8.86 0.33 -10.34
N ARG A 103 -8.16 -0.25 -11.31
CA ARG A 103 -6.70 -0.33 -11.34
C ARG A 103 -6.09 1.06 -11.53
N GLU A 104 -6.61 1.87 -12.45
CA GLU A 104 -6.20 3.26 -12.65
C GLU A 104 -6.37 4.08 -11.37
N GLU A 105 -7.55 4.02 -10.73
CA GLU A 105 -7.84 4.69 -9.46
C GLU A 105 -6.88 4.22 -8.34
N TRP A 106 -6.55 2.94 -8.30
CA TRP A 106 -5.60 2.39 -7.34
C TRP A 106 -4.20 2.98 -7.54
N PHE A 107 -3.72 3.03 -8.79
CA PHE A 107 -2.43 3.62 -9.12
C PHE A 107 -2.39 5.11 -8.77
N GLU A 108 -3.42 5.88 -9.13
CA GLU A 108 -3.54 7.29 -8.74
C GLU A 108 -3.54 7.47 -7.22
N GLY A 109 -4.24 6.59 -6.49
CA GLY A 109 -4.25 6.58 -5.03
C GLY A 109 -2.87 6.34 -4.43
N ILE A 110 -2.09 5.42 -4.99
CA ILE A 110 -0.70 5.16 -4.57
C ILE A 110 0.17 6.39 -4.84
N GLN A 111 0.10 6.96 -6.04
CA GLN A 111 0.90 8.14 -6.40
C GLN A 111 0.56 9.35 -5.53
N ARG A 112 -0.72 9.57 -5.24
CA ARG A 112 -1.18 10.61 -4.31
C ARG A 112 -0.64 10.39 -2.90
N ARG A 113 -0.78 9.18 -2.34
CA ARG A 113 -0.22 8.86 -1.01
C ARG A 113 1.30 9.03 -0.94
N ARG A 114 2.00 8.77 -2.05
CA ARG A 114 3.44 9.00 -2.15
C ARG A 114 3.75 10.49 -2.13
N ARG A 115 3.08 11.28 -2.97
CA ARG A 115 3.25 12.74 -3.03
C ARG A 115 2.98 13.42 -1.69
N GLU A 116 1.90 13.03 -1.02
CA GLU A 116 1.57 13.54 0.33
C GLU A 116 2.67 13.21 1.37
N ARG A 117 3.32 12.04 1.27
CA ARG A 117 4.45 11.69 2.15
C ARG A 117 5.69 12.51 1.83
N GLU A 118 5.97 12.72 0.55
CA GLU A 118 7.10 13.54 0.10
C GLU A 118 6.92 15.00 0.53
N GLU A 119 5.73 15.58 0.35
CA GLU A 119 5.39 16.95 0.81
C GLU A 119 5.52 17.08 2.33
N LYS A 120 5.00 16.12 3.10
CA LYS A 120 5.14 16.09 4.56
C LYS A 120 6.60 15.95 5.00
N ALA A 121 7.40 15.17 4.28
CA ALA A 121 8.82 15.04 4.56
C ALA A 121 9.55 16.38 4.34
N VAL A 122 9.27 17.06 3.24
CA VAL A 122 9.82 18.41 2.96
C VAL A 122 9.42 19.41 4.04
N GLU A 123 8.17 19.41 4.49
CA GLU A 123 7.72 20.30 5.55
C GLU A 123 8.39 20.01 6.89
N VAL A 124 8.58 18.72 7.23
CA VAL A 124 9.30 18.31 8.44
C VAL A 124 10.76 18.75 8.38
N GLU A 125 11.43 18.61 7.24
CA GLU A 125 12.82 19.07 7.07
C GLU A 125 12.92 20.60 7.17
N ARG A 126 12.02 21.36 6.52
CA ARG A 126 11.96 22.82 6.69
C ARG A 126 11.80 23.22 8.16
N ARG A 127 10.89 22.56 8.87
CA ARG A 127 10.67 22.83 10.30
C ARG A 127 11.89 22.46 11.15
N ARG A 128 12.62 21.39 10.80
CA ARG A 128 13.86 21.02 11.47
C ARG A 128 14.92 22.10 11.30
N GLU A 129 15.11 22.61 10.09
CA GLU A 129 16.06 23.69 9.80
C GLU A 129 15.74 24.97 10.59
N GLU A 130 14.47 25.37 10.63
CA GLU A 130 14.01 26.52 11.42
C GLU A 130 14.29 26.35 12.91
N VAL A 131 14.03 25.16 13.46
CA VAL A 131 14.30 24.86 14.88
C VAL A 131 15.80 24.90 15.18
N ILE A 132 16.65 24.39 14.28
CA ILE A 132 18.10 24.42 14.42
C ILE A 132 18.62 25.86 14.44
N GLU A 133 18.14 26.71 13.52
CA GLU A 133 18.53 28.13 13.45
C GLU A 133 18.14 28.90 14.72
N LEU A 134 16.90 28.74 15.17
CA LEU A 134 16.40 29.38 16.39
C LEU A 134 17.17 28.92 17.63
N THR A 135 17.50 27.64 17.71
CA THR A 135 18.27 27.07 18.82
C THR A 135 19.69 27.65 18.85
N ARG A 136 20.35 27.73 17.68
CA ARG A 136 21.68 28.36 17.56
C ARG A 136 21.65 29.80 18.02
N ARG A 137 20.67 30.58 17.53
CA ARG A 137 20.51 32.00 17.89
C ARG A 137 20.23 32.21 19.38
N LYS A 138 19.47 31.30 20.01
CA LYS A 138 19.21 31.34 21.45
C LYS A 138 20.47 31.05 22.25
N ALA A 139 21.24 30.03 21.87
CA ALA A 139 22.51 29.68 22.51
C ALA A 139 23.53 30.84 22.43
N GLU A 140 23.61 31.53 21.29
CA GLU A 140 24.47 32.72 21.12
C GLU A 140 24.09 33.85 22.09
N ARG A 141 22.78 34.16 22.22
CA ARG A 141 22.29 35.17 23.16
C ARG A 141 22.59 34.79 24.61
N GLU A 142 22.32 33.54 24.99
CA GLU A 142 22.60 33.03 26.33
C GLU A 142 24.11 33.08 26.66
N ALA A 143 24.98 32.79 25.69
CA ALA A 143 26.43 32.90 25.85
C ALA A 143 26.87 34.36 26.07
N GLN A 144 26.34 35.31 25.28
CA GLN A 144 26.63 36.74 25.45
C GLN A 144 26.16 37.27 26.82
N GLU A 145 24.95 36.89 27.25
CA GLU A 145 24.44 37.26 28.58
C GLU A 145 25.29 36.67 29.70
N ALA A 146 25.75 35.42 29.57
CA ALA A 146 26.62 34.78 30.54
C ALA A 146 28.00 35.46 30.60
N GLU A 147 28.55 35.88 29.45
CA GLU A 147 29.81 36.63 29.38
C GLU A 147 29.67 38.01 30.01
N MET A 148 28.62 38.76 29.69
CA MET A 148 28.30 40.05 30.31
C MET A 148 28.19 39.91 31.84
N LYS A 149 27.47 38.90 32.34
CA LYS A 149 27.36 38.61 33.78
C LYS A 149 28.72 38.25 34.40
N ARG A 150 29.59 37.51 33.69
CA ARG A 150 30.95 37.20 34.15
C ARG A 150 31.83 38.45 34.25
N VAL A 151 31.76 39.34 33.26
CA VAL A 151 32.49 40.62 33.28
C VAL A 151 31.97 41.49 34.43
N GLU A 152 30.65 41.66 34.56
CA GLU A 152 30.03 42.45 35.63
C GLU A 152 30.38 41.91 37.03
N THR A 153 30.33 40.59 37.23
CA THR A 153 30.74 39.97 38.50
C THR A 153 32.23 40.13 38.78
N SER A 154 33.09 40.13 37.75
CA SER A 154 34.52 40.41 37.89
C SER A 154 34.82 41.88 38.23
N GLU A 155 34.03 42.83 37.69
CA GLU A 155 34.13 44.26 37.99
C GLU A 155 33.66 44.58 39.40
N LYS A 156 32.51 44.05 39.82
CA LYS A 156 32.02 44.19 41.20
C LYS A 156 33.01 43.64 42.23
N LYS A 157 33.65 42.50 41.94
CA LYS A 157 34.72 41.96 42.79
C LYS A 157 35.95 42.87 42.85
N ARG A 158 36.36 43.50 41.75
CA ARG A 158 37.49 44.45 41.71
C ARG A 158 37.21 45.76 42.46
N GLY A 159 35.97 46.27 42.42
CA GLY A 159 35.60 47.52 43.10
C GLY A 159 35.30 47.39 44.61
N TRP A 160 35.28 46.17 45.14
CA TRP A 160 35.05 45.90 46.57
C TRP A 160 36.37 45.74 47.37
N TRP A 161 37.53 45.84 46.72
CA TRP A 161 38.86 45.82 47.31
C TRP A 161 39.56 47.17 47.20
#